data_AF-A0A3P6D954-F1
#
_entry.id   AF-A0A3P6D954-F1
#
_cell.length_a   1.000
_cell.length_b   1.000
_cell.length_c   1.000
_cell.angle_alpha   90.00
_cell.angle_beta   90.00
_cell.angle_gamma   90.00
#
_symmetry.space_group_name_H-M   'P 1'
#
loop_
_entity.id
_entity.type
_entity.pdbx_description
1 polymer ?
#
loop_
_entity_poly.entity_id
_entity_poly.type
_entity_poly.pdbx_seq_one_letter_code
_entity_poly.pdbx_strand_id
1 'polypeptide(L)'
;MSVPLLQPSFLMSKTRSYAQILIGSWLFLTAMAIHLSLGVAPLDLQQGGNSRILYVHVPAARMSIIVYIATAINTFLFLLTKHPLYLRSSGTGIEMGAFLRCLP
;
A
#
# COMPACT_ATOMS: atom_id res chain seq x y z
N MET A 1 -24.07 -29.16 -13.40
CA MET A 1 -23.66 -28.05 -14.28
C MET A 1 -22.86 -27.05 -13.46
N SER A 2 -21.53 -27.13 -13.46
CA SER A 2 -20.69 -26.12 -12.80
C SER A 2 -20.70 -24.85 -13.65
N VAL A 3 -21.21 -23.75 -13.09
CA VAL A 3 -21.15 -22.44 -13.76
C VAL A 3 -19.67 -22.13 -14.04
N PRO A 4 -19.27 -21.83 -15.29
CA PRO A 4 -17.86 -21.61 -15.63
C PRO A 4 -17.21 -20.48 -14.81
N LEU A 5 -18.02 -19.58 -14.26
CA LEU A 5 -17.61 -18.51 -13.34
C LEU A 5 -16.97 -19.02 -12.03
N LEU A 6 -17.36 -20.19 -11.53
CA LEU A 6 -16.83 -20.76 -10.26
C LEU A 6 -15.61 -21.68 -10.47
N GLN A 7 -15.15 -21.89 -11.71
CA GLN A 7 -14.01 -22.76 -11.96
C GLN A 7 -12.71 -22.13 -11.40
N PRO A 8 -11.94 -22.85 -10.56
CA PRO A 8 -10.78 -22.28 -9.87
C PRO A 8 -9.70 -21.80 -10.85
N SER A 9 -9.49 -22.49 -11.97
CA SER A 9 -8.53 -22.10 -13.00
C SER A 9 -8.89 -20.78 -13.70
N PHE A 10 -10.18 -20.58 -13.98
CA PHE A 10 -10.68 -19.35 -14.59
C PHE A 10 -10.56 -18.16 -13.62
N LEU A 11 -10.95 -18.35 -12.36
CA LEU A 11 -10.80 -17.34 -11.31
C LEU A 11 -9.34 -16.96 -11.06
N MET A 12 -8.44 -17.95 -10.94
CA MET A 12 -7.01 -17.70 -10.71
C MET A 12 -6.36 -16.97 -11.89
N SER A 13 -6.69 -17.36 -13.13
CA SER A 13 -6.18 -16.69 -14.34
C SER A 13 -6.64 -15.23 -14.42
N LYS A 14 -7.93 -14.96 -14.19
CA LYS A 14 -8.47 -13.60 -14.23
C LYS A 14 -7.93 -12.74 -13.10
N THR A 15 -7.82 -13.29 -11.89
CA THR A 15 -7.26 -12.61 -10.72
C THR A 15 -5.81 -12.24 -10.94
N ARG A 16 -5.01 -13.11 -11.56
CA ARG A 16 -3.61 -12.84 -11.91
C ARG A 16 -3.49 -11.64 -12.85
N SER A 17 -4.32 -11.58 -13.89
CA SER A 17 -4.33 -10.44 -14.82
C SER A 17 -4.65 -9.12 -14.12
N TYR A 18 -5.69 -9.10 -13.28
CA TYR A 18 -6.02 -7.92 -12.48
C TYR A 18 -4.92 -7.53 -11.50
N ALA A 19 -4.31 -8.49 -10.82
CA ALA A 19 -3.20 -8.23 -9.90
C ALA A 19 -2.02 -7.58 -10.63
N GLN A 20 -1.67 -8.04 -11.84
CA GLN A 20 -0.60 -7.45 -12.63
C GLN A 20 -0.91 -6.01 -13.06
N ILE A 21 -2.16 -5.72 -13.44
CA ILE A 21 -2.59 -4.35 -13.78
C ILE A 21 -2.50 -3.44 -12.55
N LEU A 22 -2.92 -3.91 -11.38
CA LEU A 22 -2.84 -3.15 -10.13
C LEU A 22 -1.39 -2.88 -9.70
N ILE A 23 -0.50 -3.87 -9.84
CA ILE A 23 0.93 -3.69 -9.53
C ILE A 23 1.56 -2.68 -10.50
N GLY A 24 1.24 -2.79 -11.79
CA GLY A 24 1.73 -1.86 -12.81
C GLY A 24 1.26 -0.43 -12.60
N SER A 25 -0.04 -0.24 -12.29
CA SER A 25 -0.59 1.09 -12.03
C SER A 25 -0.02 1.70 -10.75
N TRP A 26 0.17 0.90 -9.69
CA TRP A 26 0.80 1.33 -8.46
C TRP A 26 2.23 1.83 -8.70
N LEU A 27 3.05 1.03 -9.40
CA LEU A 27 4.42 1.41 -9.73
C LEU A 27 4.49 2.71 -10.55
N PHE A 28 3.59 2.84 -11.54
CA PHE A 28 3.50 4.04 -12.37
C PHE A 28 3.13 5.28 -11.54
N LEU A 29 2.11 5.18 -10.68
CA LEU A 29 1.68 6.28 -9.81
C LEU A 29 2.79 6.68 -8.82
N THR A 30 3.51 5.72 -8.25
CA THR A 30 4.63 6.01 -7.34
C THR A 30 5.78 6.72 -8.08
N ALA A 31 6.14 6.25 -9.28
CA ALA A 31 7.17 6.91 -10.09
C ALA A 31 6.77 8.35 -10.45
N MET A 32 5.51 8.56 -10.83
CA MET A 32 4.98 9.87 -11.16
C MET A 32 4.96 10.80 -9.93
N ALA A 33 4.54 10.29 -8.77
CA ALA A 33 4.51 11.04 -7.52
C ALA A 33 5.91 11.49 -7.08
N ILE A 34 6.93 10.62 -7.21
CA ILE A 34 8.32 10.97 -6.92
C ILE A 34 8.80 12.06 -7.89
N HIS A 35 8.47 11.95 -9.19
CA HIS A 35 8.87 12.95 -10.19
C HIS A 35 8.26 14.32 -9.90
N LEU A 36 6.96 14.39 -9.58
CA LEU A 36 6.31 15.65 -9.21
C LEU A 36 6.88 16.24 -7.91
N SER A 37 7.13 15.39 -6.91
CA SER A 37 7.62 15.83 -5.60
C SER A 37 9.04 16.41 -5.65
N LEU A 38 9.94 15.79 -6.42
CA LEU A 38 11.33 16.25 -6.51
C LEU A 38 11.55 17.36 -7.55
N GLY A 39 10.78 17.34 -8.65
CA GLY A 39 10.98 18.21 -9.81
C GLY A 39 10.12 19.48 -9.84
N VAL A 40 8.87 19.41 -9.35
CA VAL A 40 7.87 20.48 -9.55
C VAL A 40 7.52 21.21 -8.25
N ALA A 41 7.85 20.64 -7.09
CA ALA A 41 7.53 21.24 -5.80
C ALA A 41 8.19 22.63 -5.62
N PRO A 42 7.40 23.69 -5.33
CA PRO A 42 7.92 25.03 -5.14
C PRO A 42 8.80 25.09 -3.89
N LEU A 43 9.85 25.92 -3.95
CA LEU A 43 10.71 26.16 -2.79
C LEU A 43 9.96 27.09 -1.82
N ASP A 44 9.72 26.60 -0.61
CA ASP A 44 9.20 27.46 0.45
C ASP A 44 10.30 28.36 1.01
N LEU A 45 10.04 29.66 1.17
CA LEU A 45 11.06 30.63 1.60
C LEU A 45 11.56 30.39 3.03
N GLN A 46 10.73 29.80 3.89
CA GLN A 46 11.09 29.49 5.28
C GLN A 46 11.79 28.14 5.45
N GLN A 47 11.53 27.18 4.56
CA GLN A 47 12.10 25.82 4.64
C GLN A 47 13.21 25.59 3.58
N GLY A 48 13.45 26.56 2.69
CA GLY A 48 14.41 26.45 1.61
C GLY A 48 14.16 25.20 0.76
N GLY A 49 15.23 24.52 0.35
CA GLY A 49 15.17 23.26 -0.41
C GLY A 49 14.53 22.08 0.34
N ASN A 50 14.44 22.15 1.69
CA ASN A 50 13.88 21.07 2.50
C ASN A 50 12.35 20.99 2.43
N SER A 51 11.69 22.01 1.88
CA SER A 51 10.25 21.99 1.58
C SER A 51 9.81 20.79 0.73
N ARG A 52 10.70 20.28 -0.12
CA ARG A 52 10.46 19.11 -0.98
C ARG A 52 10.30 17.80 -0.22
N ILE A 53 10.89 17.69 0.98
CA ILE A 53 10.83 16.48 1.82
C ILE A 53 9.40 16.25 2.31
N LEU A 54 8.69 17.33 2.68
CA LEU A 54 7.32 17.27 3.19
C LEU A 54 6.34 16.63 2.17
N TYR A 55 6.55 16.86 0.88
CA TYR A 55 5.73 16.31 -0.20
C TYR A 55 5.89 14.80 -0.38
N VAL A 56 6.97 14.20 0.13
CA VAL A 56 7.15 12.73 0.17
C VAL A 56 6.73 12.17 1.53
N HIS A 57 7.17 12.82 2.61
CA HIS A 57 6.97 12.36 3.98
C HIS A 57 5.50 12.34 4.40
N VAL A 58 4.76 13.42 4.17
CA VAL A 58 3.36 13.54 4.65
C VAL A 58 2.46 12.50 3.97
N PRO A 59 2.51 12.30 2.64
CA PRO A 59 1.82 11.19 2.01
C PRO A 59 2.27 9.81 2.51
N ALA A 60 3.58 9.59 2.72
CA ALA A 60 4.09 8.32 3.25
C ALA A 60 3.53 8.00 4.65
N ALA A 61 3.50 9.01 5.53
CA ALA A 61 2.92 8.88 6.87
C ALA A 61 1.41 8.58 6.83
N ARG A 62 0.66 9.15 5.88
CA ARG A 62 -0.76 8.81 5.67
C ARG A 62 -0.94 7.38 5.18
N MET A 63 -0.09 6.90 4.27
CA MET A 63 -0.13 5.50 3.82
C MET A 63 0.18 4.52 4.95
N SER A 64 1.14 4.85 5.83
CA SER A 64 1.44 4.07 7.05
C SER A 64 0.20 3.90 7.94
N ILE A 65 -0.58 4.97 8.15
CA ILE A 65 -1.77 4.89 9.02
C ILE A 65 -2.85 3.97 8.44
N ILE A 66 -3.03 3.97 7.13
CA ILE A 66 -3.97 3.07 6.45
C ILE A 66 -3.54 1.61 6.63
N VAL A 67 -2.25 1.32 6.47
CA VAL A 67 -1.69 -0.02 6.67
C VAL A 67 -1.88 -0.49 8.12
N TYR A 68 -1.68 0.39 9.11
CA TYR A 68 -1.94 0.05 10.51
C TYR A 68 -3.41 -0.21 10.80
N ILE A 69 -4.33 0.56 10.21
CA ILE A 69 -5.77 0.30 10.33
C ILE A 69 -6.13 -1.07 9.74
N ALA A 70 -5.63 -1.39 8.55
CA ALA A 70 -5.86 -2.69 7.92
C ALA A 70 -5.29 -3.85 8.77
N THR A 71 -4.11 -3.63 9.37
CA THR A 71 -3.46 -4.57 10.30
C THR A 71 -4.28 -4.77 11.58
N ALA A 72 -4.86 -3.70 12.13
CA ALA A 72 -5.75 -3.78 13.29
C ALA A 72 -7.01 -4.59 12.97
N ILE A 73 -7.62 -4.37 11.80
CA ILE A 73 -8.78 -5.13 11.32
C ILE A 73 -8.41 -6.61 11.14
N ASN A 74 -7.28 -6.92 10.51
CA ASN A 74 -6.82 -8.30 10.34
C ASN A 74 -6.58 -9.01 11.68
N THR A 75 -5.98 -8.31 12.65
CA THR A 75 -5.78 -8.85 14.00
C THR A 75 -7.12 -9.09 14.70
N PHE A 76 -8.11 -8.21 14.52
CA PHE A 76 -9.45 -8.40 15.05
C PHE A 76 -10.15 -9.62 14.41
N LEU A 77 -10.08 -9.77 13.07
CA LEU A 77 -10.60 -10.95 12.36
C LEU A 77 -9.90 -12.24 12.80
N PHE A 78 -8.60 -12.18 13.12
CA PHE A 78 -7.87 -13.31 13.68
C PHE A 78 -8.45 -13.74 15.04
N LEU A 79 -8.82 -12.80 15.91
CA LEU A 79 -9.44 -13.14 17.20
C LEU A 79 -10.77 -13.86 17.05
N LEU A 80 -11.56 -13.50 16.03
CA LEU A 80 -12.86 -14.13 15.74
C LEU A 80 -12.72 -15.50 15.08
N THR A 81 -11.86 -15.60 14.06
CA THR A 81 -11.79 -16.79 13.19
C THR A 81 -10.68 -17.77 13.59
N LYS A 82 -9.72 -17.33 14.41
CA LYS A 82 -8.48 -18.06 14.78
C LYS A 82 -7.70 -18.63 13.60
N HIS A 83 -7.90 -18.09 12.39
CA HIS A 83 -7.29 -18.60 11.18
C HIS A 83 -5.88 -18.02 10.96
N PRO A 84 -4.83 -18.85 10.78
CA PRO A 84 -3.43 -18.39 10.81
C PRO A 84 -3.04 -17.42 9.68
N LEU A 85 -3.83 -17.35 8.59
CA LEU A 85 -3.58 -16.39 7.51
C LEU A 85 -3.68 -14.93 7.95
N TYR A 86 -4.64 -14.61 8.82
CA TYR A 86 -4.83 -13.22 9.29
C TYR A 86 -3.66 -12.77 10.16
N LEU A 87 -3.10 -13.67 10.97
CA LEU A 87 -1.91 -13.39 11.78
C LEU A 87 -0.68 -13.15 10.90
N ARG A 88 -0.47 -13.99 9.87
CA ARG A 88 0.64 -13.82 8.93
C ARG A 88 0.52 -12.50 8.16
N SER A 89 -0.69 -12.17 7.68
CA SER A 89 -0.95 -10.90 6.98
C SER A 89 -0.75 -9.68 7.89
N SER A 90 -1.14 -9.78 9.17
CA SER A 90 -0.94 -8.72 10.16
C SER A 90 0.54 -8.49 10.44
N GLY A 91 1.33 -9.55 10.64
CA GLY A 91 2.77 -9.44 10.86
C GLY A 91 3.49 -8.69 9.74
N THR A 92 3.20 -9.01 8.47
CA THR A 92 3.78 -8.28 7.33
C THR A 92 3.31 -6.83 7.25
N GLY A 93 2.07 -6.55 7.68
CA GLY A 93 1.50 -5.20 7.68
C GLY A 93 2.20 -4.26 8.67
N ILE A 94 2.61 -4.76 9.84
CA ILE A 94 3.32 -3.98 10.86
C ILE A 94 4.67 -3.49 10.33
N GLU A 95 5.46 -4.40 9.76
CA GLU A 95 6.79 -4.08 9.19
C GLU A 95 6.69 -3.04 8.07
N MET A 96 5.72 -3.22 7.16
CA MET A 96 5.46 -2.26 6.08
C MET A 96 5.01 -0.90 6.61
N GLY A 97 4.12 -0.89 7.61
CA GLY A 97 3.65 0.34 8.26
C GLY A 97 4.78 1.11 8.95
N ALA A 98 5.71 0.41 9.59
CA ALA A 98 6.88 0.99 10.24
C ALA A 98 7.83 1.61 9.20
N PHE A 99 8.12 0.89 8.11
CA PHE A 99 8.96 1.39 7.02
C PHE A 99 8.39 2.69 6.41
N LEU A 100 7.08 2.74 6.14
CA LEU A 100 6.42 3.91 5.57
C LEU A 100 6.42 5.13 6.50
N ARG A 101 6.51 4.92 7.82
CA ARG A 101 6.60 6.01 8.80
C ARG A 101 8.02 6.54 8.97
N CYS A 102 9.02 5.67 8.83
CA CYS A 102 10.43 6.03 8.94
C CYS A 102 11.01 6.61 7.63
N LEU A 103 10.25 6.64 6.53
CA LEU A 103 10.66 7.33 5.31
C LEU A 103 10.86 8.84 5.61
N PRO A 104 11.95 9.46 5.11
CA PRO A 104 12.26 10.86 5.37
C PRO A 104 11.22 11.83 4.79
#